data_AF-X5A0U9-F1
#
_entry.id   AF-X5A0U9-F1
#
_cell.length_a   1.000
_cell.length_b   1.000
_cell.length_c   1.000
_cell.angle_alpha   90.00
_cell.angle_beta   90.00
_cell.angle_gamma   90.00
#
_symmetry.space_group_name_H-M   'P 1'
#
loop_
_entity.id
_entity.type
_entity.pdbx_description
1 polymer ?
#
loop_
_entity_poly.entity_id
_entity_poly.type
_entity_poly.pdbx_seq_one_letter_code
_entity_poly.pdbx_strand_id
1 'polypeptide(L)'
;MWMKKNRFKLMVWMVTTSFFFAFAAILISMFRYGPTEQETMSFMMGMMKAMETSLMGLSMQVKEDANVQWLVYESVQFALPLLAISIAGGVYVRCRRKV
;
A
#
# COMPACT_ATOMS: atom_id res chain seq x y z
N MET A 1 -37.34 16.71 -43.11
CA MET A 1 -37.78 16.93 -41.71
C MET A 1 -37.59 15.74 -40.76
N TRP A 2 -37.41 14.49 -41.24
CA TRP A 2 -37.34 13.29 -40.39
C TRP A 2 -36.08 13.19 -39.49
N MET A 3 -34.89 13.58 -40.00
CA MET A 3 -33.64 13.50 -39.23
C MET A 3 -33.61 14.39 -37.97
N LYS A 4 -34.26 15.56 -38.01
CA LYS A 4 -34.35 16.46 -36.84
C LYS A 4 -35.12 15.80 -35.69
N LYS A 5 -36.19 15.06 -35.99
CA LYS A 5 -37.06 14.43 -34.97
C LYS A 5 -36.35 13.25 -34.30
N ASN A 6 -35.62 12.43 -35.06
CA ASN A 6 -34.85 11.30 -34.49
C ASN A 6 -33.66 11.77 -33.64
N ARG A 7 -32.92 12.80 -34.07
CA ARG A 7 -31.81 13.37 -33.29
C ARG A 7 -32.31 14.02 -31.99
N PHE A 8 -33.46 14.70 -32.05
CA PHE A 8 -34.11 15.25 -30.86
C PHE A 8 -34.58 14.16 -29.90
N LYS A 9 -35.15 13.06 -30.42
CA LYS A 9 -35.58 11.91 -29.60
C LYS A 9 -34.40 11.24 -28.89
N LEU A 10 -33.26 11.10 -29.57
CA LEU A 10 -32.00 10.62 -28.96
C LEU A 10 -31.48 11.55 -27.87
N MET A 11 -31.52 12.87 -28.09
CA MET A 11 -31.11 13.84 -27.09
C MET A 11 -32.01 13.78 -25.85
N VAL A 12 -33.33 13.74 -26.04
CA VAL A 12 -34.28 13.57 -24.93
C VAL A 12 -34.03 12.27 -24.19
N TRP A 13 -33.76 11.17 -24.91
CA TRP A 13 -33.44 9.88 -24.31
C TRP A 13 -32.13 9.90 -23.50
N MET A 14 -31.09 10.59 -23.99
CA MET A 14 -29.83 10.74 -23.27
C MET A 14 -29.99 11.60 -22.02
N VAL A 15 -30.77 12.68 -22.10
CA VAL A 15 -31.05 13.56 -20.96
C VAL A 15 -31.85 12.79 -19.90
N THR A 16 -32.92 12.09 -20.28
CA THR A 16 -33.74 11.35 -19.31
C THR A 16 -32.99 10.20 -18.66
N THR A 17 -32.15 9.47 -19.39
CA THR A 17 -31.29 8.43 -18.81
C THR A 17 -30.25 9.01 -17.86
N SER A 18 -29.61 10.13 -18.23
CA SER A 18 -28.66 10.83 -17.34
C SER A 18 -29.32 11.28 -16.03
N PHE A 19 -30.52 11.87 -16.10
CA PHE A 19 -31.28 12.25 -14.91
C PHE A 19 -31.72 11.05 -14.09
N PHE A 20 -32.11 9.93 -14.72
CA PHE A 20 -32.44 8.69 -14.03
C PHE A 20 -31.24 8.15 -13.24
N PHE A 21 -30.06 8.10 -13.86
CA PHE A 21 -28.83 7.67 -13.19
C PHE A 21 -28.40 8.62 -12.08
N ALA A 22 -28.51 9.94 -12.27
CA ALA A 22 -28.23 10.92 -11.24
C ALA A 22 -29.18 10.78 -10.05
N PHE A 23 -30.48 10.62 -10.32
CA PHE A 23 -31.48 10.39 -9.28
C PHE A 23 -31.25 9.08 -8.54
N ALA A 24 -30.92 7.99 -9.25
CA ALA A 24 -30.55 6.73 -8.65
C ALA A 24 -29.29 6.85 -7.78
N ALA A 25 -28.28 7.59 -8.22
CA ALA A 25 -27.07 7.83 -7.43
C ALA A 25 -27.36 8.64 -6.16
N ILE A 26 -28.24 9.64 -6.22
CA ILE A 26 -28.69 10.41 -5.06
C ILE A 26 -29.45 9.50 -4.09
N LEU A 27 -30.40 8.69 -4.59
CA LEU A 27 -31.11 7.72 -3.76
C LEU A 27 -30.15 6.75 -3.09
N ILE A 28 -29.23 6.15 -3.84
CA ILE A 28 -28.22 5.24 -3.29
C ILE A 28 -27.36 5.96 -2.26
N SER A 29 -26.98 7.23 -2.49
CA SER A 29 -26.21 8.02 -1.52
C SER A 29 -27.00 8.32 -0.25
N MET A 30 -28.32 8.49 -0.32
CA MET A 30 -29.18 8.71 0.84
C MET A 30 -29.49 7.41 1.59
N PHE A 31 -29.62 6.29 0.87
CA PHE A 31 -29.90 4.96 1.44
C PHE A 31 -28.64 4.21 1.89
N ARG A 32 -27.46 4.63 1.45
CA ARG A 32 -26.19 4.14 1.95
C ARG A 32 -25.98 4.76 3.33
N TYR A 33 -26.56 4.13 4.34
CA TYR A 33 -26.16 4.32 5.72
C TYR A 33 -24.63 4.30 5.74
N GLY A 34 -24.02 5.40 6.20
CA GLY A 34 -22.58 5.44 6.44
C GLY A 34 -22.20 4.24 7.31
N PRO A 35 -20.98 3.69 7.16
CA PRO A 35 -20.57 2.54 7.95
C PRO A 35 -20.81 2.85 9.41
N THR A 36 -21.50 1.93 10.08
CA THR A 36 -21.83 2.11 11.50
C THR A 36 -20.53 2.25 12.31
N GLU A 37 -20.60 2.85 13.49
CA GLU A 37 -19.42 2.96 14.37
C GLU A 37 -18.77 1.59 14.64
N GLN A 38 -19.57 0.51 14.63
CA GLN A 38 -19.08 -0.86 14.72
C GLN A 38 -18.33 -1.34 13.47
N GLU A 39 -18.81 -1.02 12.27
CA GLU A 39 -18.13 -1.39 11.02
C GLU A 39 -16.83 -0.61 10.82
N THR A 40 -16.80 0.66 11.22
CA THR A 40 -15.57 1.46 11.21
C THR A 40 -14.56 1.00 12.26
N MET A 41 -15.01 0.67 13.49
CA MET A 41 -14.13 0.08 14.51
C MET A 41 -13.57 -1.28 14.09
N SER A 42 -14.40 -2.16 13.53
CA SER A 42 -13.94 -3.49 13.08
C SER A 42 -12.96 -3.40 11.90
N PHE A 43 -13.16 -2.43 10.99
CA PHE A 43 -12.19 -2.12 9.95
C PHE A 43 -10.87 -1.56 10.50
N MET A 44 -10.93 -0.63 11.46
CA MET A 44 -9.73 -0.12 12.15
C MET A 44 -8.98 -1.22 12.92
N MET A 45 -9.68 -2.10 13.64
CA MET A 45 -9.06 -3.26 14.30
C MET A 45 -8.42 -4.21 13.28
N GLY A 46 -9.07 -4.45 12.14
CA GLY A 46 -8.52 -5.26 11.06
C GLY A 46 -7.22 -4.66 10.50
N MET A 47 -7.18 -3.35 10.29
CA MET A 47 -5.97 -2.65 9.86
C MET A 47 -4.86 -2.66 10.91
N MET A 48 -5.18 -2.47 12.19
CA MET A 48 -4.19 -2.58 13.28
C MET A 48 -3.59 -3.98 13.37
N LYS A 49 -4.42 -5.03 13.26
CA LYS A 49 -3.94 -6.42 13.26
C LYS A 49 -3.05 -6.74 12.05
N ALA A 50 -3.38 -6.19 10.88
CA ALA A 50 -2.53 -6.29 9.70
C ALA A 50 -1.20 -5.53 9.87
N MET A 51 -1.21 -4.41 10.60
CA MET A 51 -0.01 -3.64 10.94
C MET A 51 0.89 -4.39 11.95
N GLU A 52 0.32 -5.02 12.98
CA GLU A 52 1.05 -5.88 13.93
C GLU A 52 1.72 -7.08 13.24
N THR A 53 1.05 -7.65 12.25
CA THR A 53 1.58 -8.80 11.49
C THR A 53 2.46 -8.40 10.29
N SER A 54 2.60 -7.09 10.03
CA SER A 54 3.49 -6.57 8.99
C SER A 54 4.95 -6.50 9.47
N LEU A 55 5.89 -6.29 8.54
CA LEU A 55 7.33 -6.08 8.80
C LEU A 55 7.59 -5.03 9.89
N MET A 56 6.71 -4.03 10.03
CA MET A 56 6.81 -2.99 11.05
C MET A 56 6.45 -3.52 12.46
N GLY A 57 5.40 -4.33 12.58
CA GLY A 57 5.04 -4.99 13.84
C GLY A 57 6.02 -6.10 14.24
N LEU A 58 6.52 -6.87 13.27
CA LEU A 58 7.62 -7.81 13.48
C LEU A 58 8.89 -7.11 13.97
N SER A 59 9.22 -5.92 13.47
CA SER A 59 10.38 -5.15 13.96
C SER A 59 10.20 -4.60 15.39
N MET A 60 8.96 -4.43 15.85
CA MET A 60 8.64 -4.05 17.22
C MET A 60 8.69 -5.25 18.18
N GLN A 61 8.17 -6.43 17.80
CA GLN A 61 8.30 -7.65 18.60
C GLN A 61 9.73 -8.19 18.65
N VAL A 62 10.50 -8.08 17.56
CA VAL A 62 11.94 -8.45 17.53
C VAL A 62 12.79 -7.60 18.49
N LYS A 63 12.32 -6.41 18.89
CA LYS A 63 12.99 -5.62 19.93
C LYS A 63 12.85 -6.22 21.34
N GLU A 64 11.84 -7.05 21.59
CA GLU A 64 11.62 -7.66 22.91
C GLU A 64 12.28 -9.04 23.06
N ASP A 65 12.53 -9.75 21.94
CA ASP A 65 13.21 -11.04 21.97
C ASP A 65 14.74 -10.92 22.05
N ALA A 66 15.28 -11.06 23.26
CA ALA A 66 16.72 -11.01 23.55
C ALA A 66 17.56 -11.98 22.69
N ASN A 67 16.98 -13.11 22.27
CA ASN A 67 17.66 -14.11 21.45
C ASN A 67 17.87 -13.63 20.00
N VAL A 68 16.89 -12.89 19.44
CA VAL A 68 16.99 -12.37 18.07
C VAL A 68 17.94 -11.17 18.02
N GLN A 69 17.95 -10.32 19.05
CA GLN A 69 18.94 -9.25 19.17
C GLN A 69 20.37 -9.78 19.24
N TRP A 70 20.60 -10.87 19.96
CA TRP A 70 21.93 -11.49 20.04
C TRP A 70 22.39 -12.04 18.68
N LEU A 71 21.50 -12.73 17.96
CA LEU A 71 21.76 -13.27 16.63
C LEU A 71 22.06 -12.17 15.59
N VAL A 72 21.34 -11.05 15.65
CA VAL A 72 21.60 -9.86 14.80
C VAL A 72 22.93 -9.22 15.16
N TYR A 73 23.25 -9.07 16.45
CA TYR A 73 24.52 -8.49 16.89
C TYR A 73 25.72 -9.33 16.44
N GLU A 74 25.63 -10.65 16.58
CA GLU A 74 26.68 -11.56 16.13
C GLU A 74 26.84 -11.53 14.61
N SER A 75 25.73 -11.49 13.87
CA SER A 75 25.77 -11.36 12.40
C SER A 75 26.46 -10.06 11.95
N VAL A 76 26.21 -8.94 12.64
CA VAL A 76 26.84 -7.64 12.32
C VAL A 76 28.33 -7.63 12.67
N GLN A 77 28.72 -8.28 13.78
CA GLN A 77 30.13 -8.42 14.16
C GLN A 77 30.96 -9.16 13.11
N PHE A 78 30.39 -10.15 12.41
CA PHE A 78 31.08 -10.85 11.32
C PHE A 78 31.01 -10.11 9.98
N ALA A 79 29.93 -9.39 9.70
CA ALA A 79 29.74 -8.69 8.42
C ALA A 79 30.71 -7.50 8.23
N LEU A 80 30.97 -6.72 9.28
CA LEU A 80 31.87 -5.56 9.23
C LEU A 80 33.33 -5.89 8.85
N PRO A 81 34.01 -6.86 9.51
CA PRO A 81 35.38 -7.22 9.15
C PRO A 81 35.45 -7.85 7.75
N LEU A 82 34.44 -8.64 7.34
CA LEU A 82 34.34 -9.17 5.98
C LEU A 82 34.25 -8.05 4.94
N LEU A 83 33.44 -7.02 5.20
CA LEU A 83 33.36 -5.83 4.34
C LEU A 83 34.69 -5.08 4.28
N ALA A 84 35.36 -4.90 5.42
CA ALA A 84 36.65 -4.24 5.47
C ALA A 84 37.72 -4.99 4.65
N ILE A 85 37.77 -6.32 4.77
CA ILE A 85 38.68 -7.17 3.98
C ILE A 85 38.34 -7.10 2.49
N SER A 86 37.06 -7.12 2.14
CA SER A 86 36.59 -7.01 0.75
C SER A 86 37.00 -5.66 0.12
N ILE A 87 36.81 -4.56 0.85
CA ILE A 87 37.22 -3.22 0.40
C ILE A 87 38.74 -3.14 0.26
N ALA A 88 39.49 -3.63 1.26
CA ALA A 88 40.96 -3.64 1.21
C ALA A 88 41.48 -4.47 0.03
N GLY A 89 40.89 -5.65 -0.22
CA GLY A 89 41.20 -6.49 -1.38
C GLY A 89 40.88 -5.81 -2.71
N GLY A 90 39.72 -5.17 -2.81
CA GLY A 90 39.33 -4.41 -4.01
C GLY A 90 40.27 -3.23 -4.30
N VAL A 91 40.68 -2.49 -3.26
CA VAL A 91 41.66 -1.41 -3.39
C VAL A 91 43.04 -1.94 -3.78
N TYR A 92 43.49 -3.03 -3.17
CA TYR A 92 44.78 -3.67 -3.49
C TYR A 92 44.84 -4.12 -4.95
N VAL A 93 43.80 -4.80 -5.45
CA VAL A 93 43.70 -5.21 -6.87
C VAL A 93 43.71 -3.99 -7.80
N ARG A 94 43.02 -2.91 -7.43
CA ARG A 94 42.96 -1.68 -8.23
C ARG A 94 44.30 -0.95 -8.28
N CYS A 95 45.08 -0.96 -7.20
CA CYS A 95 46.44 -0.41 -7.17
C CYS A 95 47.40 -1.28 -7.99
N ARG A 96 47.29 -2.61 -7.95
CA ARG A 96 48.14 -3.54 -8.73
C ARG A 96 47.88 -3.53 -10.23
N ARG A 97 46.68 -3.15 -10.69
CA ARG A 97 46.37 -3.00 -12.13
C ARG A 97 46.78 -1.67 -12.75
N LYS A 98 47.16 -0.68 -11.93
CA LYS A 98 47.59 0.65 -12.40
C LYS A 98 49.12 0.79 -12.50
N VAL A 99 49.87 -0.21 -12.07
CA VAL A 99 51.31 -0.41 -12.35
C VAL A 99 51.41 -1.39 -13.51
#